data_AF-A0A3C0FIJ4-F1
#
_entry.id   AF-A0A3C0FIJ4-F1
#
_cell.length_a   1.000
_cell.length_b   1.000
_cell.length_c   1.000
_cell.angle_alpha   90.00
_cell.angle_beta   90.00
_cell.angle_gamma   90.00
#
_symmetry.space_group_name_H-M   'P 1'
#
loop_
_entity.id
_entity.type
_entity.pdbx_description
1 polymer ?
#
loop_
_entity_poly.entity_id
_entity_poly.type
_entity_poly.pdbx_seq_one_letter_code
_entity_poly.pdbx_strand_id
1 'polypeptide(L)'
;MGDPMFGVELDIRTLAFVATLSAIIQALTFSSLWMVSRRDNATTLWAVGGIANAIGFILLGLRGFIPDLASVVAANTLIAAGHAFYLFGLQVYTNKKPSYRTVGIALAIYAA
;
A
#
# COMPACT_ATOMS: atom_id res chain seq x y z
N MET A 1 8.75 9.75 -42.47
CA MET A 1 9.94 9.58 -41.62
C MET A 1 9.37 9.30 -40.24
N GLY A 2 9.30 8.02 -39.86
CA GLY A 2 8.64 7.59 -38.63
C GLY A 2 9.61 7.75 -37.47
N ASP A 3 9.21 8.54 -36.48
CA ASP A 3 9.98 8.74 -35.26
C ASP A 3 10.17 7.36 -34.60
N PRO A 4 11.40 6.96 -34.21
CA PRO A 4 11.57 5.78 -33.39
C PRO A 4 11.03 6.13 -32.00
N MET A 5 9.73 5.90 -31.80
CA MET A 5 9.11 5.91 -30.49
C MET A 5 9.69 4.75 -29.70
N PHE A 6 10.87 4.96 -29.09
CA PHE A 6 11.26 4.27 -27.87
C PHE A 6 10.34 4.71 -26.72
N GLY A 7 9.03 4.58 -26.93
CA GLY A 7 8.09 4.53 -25.85
C GLY A 7 8.27 3.16 -25.23
N VAL A 8 9.05 3.07 -24.16
CA VAL A 8 8.97 1.92 -23.26
C VAL A 8 7.57 1.99 -22.66
N GLU A 9 6.60 1.38 -23.36
CA GLU A 9 5.24 1.23 -22.88
C GLU A 9 5.33 0.35 -21.64
N LEU A 10 5.14 0.97 -20.48
CA LEU A 10 5.41 0.34 -19.20
C LEU A 10 4.37 -0.74 -18.97
N ASP A 11 4.74 -1.99 -19.30
CA ASP A 11 3.83 -3.12 -19.21
C ASP A 11 3.27 -3.23 -17.78
N ILE A 12 1.94 -3.34 -17.68
CA ILE A 12 1.21 -3.38 -16.42
C ILE A 12 1.66 -4.53 -15.50
N ARG A 13 2.14 -5.64 -16.07
CA ARG A 13 2.67 -6.78 -15.31
C ARG A 13 4.00 -6.43 -14.67
N THR A 14 4.88 -5.74 -15.39
CA THR A 14 6.16 -5.27 -14.85
C THR A 14 5.92 -4.27 -13.73
N LEU A 15 4.98 -3.34 -13.90
CA LEU A 15 4.55 -2.41 -12.86
C LEU A 15 4.02 -3.14 -11.62
N ALA A 16 3.10 -4.08 -11.80
CA ALA A 16 2.53 -4.85 -10.69
C ALA A 16 3.61 -5.65 -9.94
N PHE A 17 4.58 -6.22 -10.67
CA PHE A 17 5.70 -6.94 -10.08
C PHE A 17 6.58 -6.02 -9.22
N VAL A 18 7.00 -4.88 -9.76
CA VAL A 18 7.85 -3.90 -9.03
C VAL A 18 7.11 -3.32 -7.83
N ALA A 19 5.82 -3.01 -7.98
CA ALA A 19 4.98 -2.53 -6.89
C ALA A 19 4.85 -3.58 -5.77
N THR A 20 4.64 -4.84 -6.13
CA THR A 20 4.58 -5.95 -5.17
C THR A 20 5.89 -6.11 -4.41
N LEU A 21 7.04 -6.10 -5.10
CA LEU A 21 8.35 -6.21 -4.46
C LEU A 21 8.60 -5.04 -3.50
N SER A 22 8.29 -3.82 -3.94
CA SER A 22 8.38 -2.61 -3.12
C SER A 22 7.50 -2.71 -1.87
N ALA A 23 6.27 -3.19 -2.03
CA ALA A 23 5.33 -3.35 -0.91
C ALA A 23 5.81 -4.41 0.10
N ILE A 24 6.39 -5.51 -0.36
CA ILE A 24 7.00 -6.53 0.51
C ILE A 24 8.18 -5.94 1.28
N ILE A 25 9.09 -5.24 0.60
CA ILE A 25 10.22 -4.58 1.26
C ILE A 25 9.71 -3.58 2.31
N GLN A 26 8.74 -2.75 1.96
CA GLN A 26 8.11 -1.81 2.88
C GLN A 26 7.49 -2.49 4.11
N ALA A 27 6.78 -3.61 3.91
CA ALA A 27 6.22 -4.40 5.00
C ALA A 27 7.31 -4.95 5.93
N LEU A 28 8.41 -5.47 5.36
CA LEU A 28 9.56 -5.96 6.12
C LEU A 28 10.25 -4.83 6.89
N THR A 29 10.46 -3.67 6.26
CA THR A 29 11.07 -2.50 6.89
C THR A 29 10.25 -2.01 8.08
N PHE A 30 8.94 -1.81 7.92
CA PHE A 30 8.11 -1.35 9.03
C PHE A 30 7.94 -2.40 10.13
N SER A 31 7.84 -3.68 9.77
CA SER A 31 7.81 -4.77 10.75
C SER A 31 9.12 -4.83 11.54
N SER A 32 10.26 -4.66 10.87
CA SER A 32 11.57 -4.61 11.52
C SER A 32 11.70 -3.41 12.44
N LEU A 33 11.23 -2.24 12.00
CA LEU A 33 11.18 -1.03 12.81
C LEU A 33 10.33 -1.23 14.07
N TRP A 34 9.15 -1.86 13.94
CA TRP A 34 8.31 -2.21 15.07
C TRP A 34 9.01 -3.15 16.05
N MET A 35 9.71 -4.18 15.54
CA MET A 35 10.45 -5.14 16.37
C MET A 35 11.61 -4.51 17.16
N VAL A 36 12.25 -3.47 16.62
CA VAL A 36 13.37 -2.77 17.27
C VAL A 36 12.88 -1.67 18.20
N SER A 37 11.92 -0.86 17.74
CA SER A 37 11.44 0.29 18.51
C SER A 37 10.58 -0.16 19.69
N ARG A 38 9.63 -1.10 19.48
CA ARG A 38 8.63 -1.64 20.44
C ARG A 38 7.92 -0.65 21.38
N ARG A 39 8.20 0.64 21.27
CA ARG A 39 7.87 1.66 22.25
C ARG A 39 6.66 2.49 21.84
N ASP A 40 6.42 2.61 20.52
CA ASP A 40 5.38 3.48 19.99
C ASP A 40 4.37 2.73 19.11
N ASN A 41 3.09 2.91 19.45
CA ASN A 41 1.93 2.40 18.71
C ASN A 41 1.94 2.78 17.21
N ALA A 42 2.65 3.86 16.85
CA ALA A 42 2.84 4.29 15.47
C ALA A 42 3.53 3.23 14.60
N THR A 43 4.59 2.60 15.11
CA THR A 43 5.36 1.60 14.35
C THR A 43 4.56 0.33 14.09
N THR A 44 3.68 -0.06 15.04
CA THR A 44 2.74 -1.16 14.85
C THR A 44 1.72 -0.86 13.75
N LEU A 45 1.16 0.37 13.73
CA LEU A 45 0.25 0.78 12.66
C LEU A 45 0.94 0.73 11.28
N TRP A 46 2.19 1.17 11.19
CA TRP A 46 2.96 1.05 9.94
C TRP A 46 3.26 -0.39 9.55
N ALA A 47 3.58 -1.28 10.49
CA ALA A 47 3.78 -2.69 10.19
C ALA A 47 2.50 -3.34 9.64
N VAL A 48 1.36 -3.11 10.31
CA VAL A 48 0.04 -3.61 9.86
C VAL A 48 -0.31 -3.05 8.48
N GLY A 49 -0.11 -1.75 8.25
CA GLY A 49 -0.34 -1.14 6.95
C GLY A 49 0.59 -1.66 5.85
N GLY A 50 1.86 -1.95 6.20
CA GLY A 50 2.86 -2.65 5.40
C GLY A 50 2.34 -3.98 4.88
N ILE A 51 1.93 -4.85 5.80
CA ILE A 51 1.45 -6.19 5.49
C ILE A 51 0.17 -6.11 4.64
N ALA A 52 -0.77 -5.23 4.98
CA ALA A 52 -1.99 -5.05 4.20
C ALA A 52 -1.69 -4.62 2.74
N ASN A 53 -0.78 -3.65 2.54
CA ASN A 53 -0.34 -3.25 1.21
C ASN A 53 0.33 -4.39 0.45
N ALA A 54 1.25 -5.12 1.08
CA ALA A 54 1.93 -6.25 0.44
C ALA A 54 0.94 -7.31 -0.04
N ILE A 55 -0.02 -7.70 0.80
CA ILE A 55 -1.08 -8.64 0.42
C ILE A 55 -1.94 -8.07 -0.72
N GLY A 56 -2.31 -6.79 -0.64
CA GLY A 56 -3.10 -6.13 -1.67
C GLY A 56 -2.41 -6.12 -3.04
N PHE A 57 -1.11 -5.78 -3.10
CA PHE A 57 -0.35 -5.81 -4.36
C PHE A 57 -0.13 -7.22 -4.89
N ILE A 58 0.07 -8.22 -4.03
CA ILE A 58 0.13 -9.63 -4.44
C ILE A 58 -1.19 -10.03 -5.11
N LEU A 59 -2.34 -9.74 -4.49
CA LEU A 59 -3.66 -10.03 -5.07
C LEU A 59 -3.87 -9.33 -6.41
N LEU A 60 -3.45 -8.07 -6.52
CA LEU A 60 -3.53 -7.29 -7.75
C LEU A 60 -2.67 -7.90 -8.87
N GLY A 61 -1.47 -8.38 -8.54
CA GLY A 61 -0.58 -9.09 -9.47
C GLY A 61 -1.13 -10.44 -9.96
N LEU A 62 -2.04 -11.05 -9.20
CA LEU A 62 -2.76 -12.28 -9.56
C LEU A 62 -4.00 -12.02 -10.44
N ARG A 63 -4.24 -10.78 -10.88
CA ARG A 63 -5.33 -10.45 -11.80
C ARG A 63 -5.25 -11.29 -13.07
N GLY A 64 -6.39 -11.84 -13.48
CA GLY A 64 -6.49 -12.77 -14.62
C GLY A 64 -6.22 -14.24 -14.25
N PHE A 65 -5.75 -14.52 -13.03
CA PHE A 65 -5.59 -15.89 -12.50
C PHE A 65 -6.62 -16.22 -11.40
N ILE A 66 -7.06 -15.22 -10.63
CA ILE A 66 -8.10 -15.37 -9.59
C ILE A 66 -9.30 -14.45 -9.89
N PRO A 67 -10.48 -14.68 -9.27
CA PRO A 67 -11.67 -13.86 -9.51
C PRO A 67 -11.42 -12.36 -9.30
N ASP A 68 -12.05 -11.51 -10.13
CA ASP A 68 -11.89 -10.06 -10.07
C ASP A 68 -12.28 -9.45 -8.72
N LEU A 69 -13.26 -10.05 -8.02
CA LEU A 69 -13.62 -9.62 -6.67
C LEU A 69 -12.43 -9.74 -5.69
N ALA A 70 -11.63 -10.80 -5.82
CA ALA A 70 -10.45 -11.01 -4.98
C ALA A 70 -9.23 -10.21 -5.48
N SER A 71 -8.94 -10.24 -6.79
CA SER A 71 -7.75 -9.57 -7.35
C SER A 71 -7.89 -8.06 -7.49
N VAL A 72 -9.11 -7.53 -7.58
CA VAL A 72 -9.33 -6.09 -7.79
C VAL A 72 -9.96 -5.46 -6.55
N VAL A 73 -11.13 -5.92 -6.13
CA VAL A 73 -11.88 -5.25 -5.04
C VAL A 73 -11.18 -5.45 -3.70
N ALA A 74 -10.90 -6.70 -3.32
CA ALA A 74 -10.20 -6.98 -2.06
C ALA A 74 -8.78 -6.41 -2.06
N ALA A 75 -8.06 -6.49 -3.18
CA ALA A 75 -6.73 -5.91 -3.34
C ALA A 75 -6.72 -4.40 -3.07
N ASN A 76 -7.56 -3.62 -3.75
CA ASN A 76 -7.62 -2.17 -3.55
C ASN A 76 -8.14 -1.79 -2.16
N THR A 77 -9.05 -2.58 -1.59
CA THR A 77 -9.52 -2.38 -0.20
C THR A 77 -8.37 -2.53 0.80
N LEU A 78 -7.53 -3.54 0.63
CA LEU A 78 -6.34 -3.76 1.47
C LEU A 78 -5.28 -2.66 1.29
N ILE A 79 -5.04 -2.23 0.05
CA ILE A 79 -4.12 -1.12 -0.26
C ILE A 79 -4.62 0.17 0.41
N ALA A 80 -5.90 0.50 0.25
CA ALA A 80 -6.52 1.66 0.87
C ALA A 80 -6.44 1.60 2.41
N ALA A 81 -6.79 0.46 3.00
CA ALA A 81 -6.65 0.24 4.44
C ALA A 81 -5.20 0.40 4.90
N GLY A 82 -4.24 -0.11 4.13
CA GLY A 82 -2.81 0.04 4.41
C GLY A 82 -2.36 1.51 4.46
N HIS A 83 -2.82 2.33 3.51
CA HIS A 83 -2.58 3.78 3.53
C HIS A 83 -3.25 4.48 4.72
N ALA A 84 -4.46 4.07 5.10
CA ALA A 84 -5.11 4.59 6.30
C ALA A 84 -4.28 4.32 7.56
N PHE A 85 -3.74 3.10 7.70
CA PHE A 85 -2.84 2.75 8.79
C PHE A 85 -1.55 3.59 8.78
N TYR A 86 -0.99 3.92 7.61
CA TYR A 86 0.14 4.84 7.52
C TYR A 86 -0.19 6.24 8.03
N LEU A 87 -1.32 6.79 7.62
CA LEU A 87 -1.77 8.11 8.06
C LEU A 87 -2.07 8.14 9.56
N PHE A 88 -2.67 7.09 10.11
CA PHE A 88 -2.88 6.99 11.56
C PHE A 88 -1.55 6.86 12.30
N GLY A 89 -0.64 6.01 11.81
CA GLY A 89 0.70 5.86 12.38
C GLY A 89 1.47 7.19 12.38
N LEU A 90 1.36 7.98 11.30
CA LEU A 90 1.97 9.31 11.21
C LEU A 90 1.38 10.30 12.23
N GLN A 91 0.06 10.26 12.44
CA GLN A 91 -0.59 11.10 13.44
C GLN A 91 -0.15 10.72 14.86
N VAL A 92 -0.12 9.43 15.17
CA VAL A 92 0.35 8.91 16.47
C VAL A 92 1.83 9.28 16.69
N TYR A 93 2.68 9.09 15.68
CA TYR A 93 4.11 9.43 15.74
C TYR A 93 4.35 10.92 16.01
N THR A 94 3.50 11.78 15.45
CA THR A 94 3.57 13.24 15.66
C THR A 94 2.81 13.73 16.89
N ASN A 95 2.40 12.83 17.80
CA ASN A 95 1.60 13.12 18.99
C ASN A 95 0.27 13.86 18.71
N LYS A 96 -0.28 13.70 17.50
CA LYS A 96 -1.60 14.21 17.14
C LYS A 96 -2.67 13.19 17.52
N LYS A 97 -3.84 13.66 17.94
CA LYS A 97 -5.00 12.80 18.12
C LYS A 97 -5.44 12.23 16.76
N PRO A 98 -5.66 10.91 16.62
CA PRO A 98 -6.14 10.31 15.37
C PRO A 98 -7.44 10.97 14.87
N SER A 99 -7.37 11.55 13.67
CA SER A 99 -8.46 12.23 12.98
C SER A 99 -8.99 11.32 11.87
N TYR A 100 -10.14 10.69 12.13
CA TYR A 100 -10.86 9.89 11.13
C TYR A 100 -11.32 10.72 9.94
N ARG A 101 -11.54 12.04 10.11
CA ARG A 101 -11.94 12.94 9.02
C ARG A 101 -10.82 13.10 8.01
N THR A 102 -9.59 13.35 8.46
CA THR A 102 -8.44 13.53 7.57
C THR A 102 -8.14 12.26 6.80
N VAL A 103 -8.19 11.11 7.48
CA VAL A 103 -8.00 9.81 6.83
C VAL A 103 -9.14 9.51 5.86
N GLY A 104 -10.40 9.78 6.25
CA GLY A 104 -11.57 9.59 5.38
C GLY A 104 -11.52 10.44 4.11
N ILE A 105 -11.08 11.70 4.20
CA ILE A 105 -10.88 12.56 3.02
C ILE A 105 -9.79 11.99 2.12
N ALA A 106 -8.65 11.57 2.68
CA ALA A 106 -7.57 10.96 1.88
C ALA A 106 -8.03 9.68 1.17
N LEU A 107 -8.82 8.84 1.84
CA LEU A 107 -9.41 7.64 1.24
C LEU A 107 -10.46 7.96 0.18
N ALA A 108 -11.28 9.00 0.38
CA ALA A 108 -12.24 9.46 -0.61
C ALA A 108 -11.55 9.98 -1.88
N ILE A 109 -10.43 10.71 -1.73
CA ILE A 109 -9.61 11.16 -2.86
C ILE A 109 -8.95 9.97 -3.56
N TYR A 110 -8.46 8.98 -2.82
CA TYR A 110 -7.89 7.76 -3.41
C TYR A 110 -8.91 6.97 -4.24
N ALA A 111 -10.19 7.01 -3.86
CA ALA A 111 -11.26 6.27 -4.52
C ALA A 111 -12.00 7.05 -5.64
N ALA A 112 -11.71 8.35 -5.82
CA ALA A 112 -12.35 9.22 -6.81
C ALA A 112 -11.56 9.25 -8.13
#